data_AF-A0ABD0MYH1-F1
#
_entry.id   AF-A0ABD0MYH1-F1
#
_cell.length_a   1.000
_cell.length_b   1.000
_cell.length_c   1.000
_cell.angle_alpha   90.00
_cell.angle_beta   90.00
_cell.angle_gamma   90.00
#
_symmetry.space_group_name_H-M   'P 1'
#
loop_
_entity.id
_entity.type
_entity.pdbx_description
1 polymer ?
#
loop_
_entity_poly.entity_id
_entity_poly.type
_entity_poly.pdbx_seq_one_letter_code
_entity_poly.pdbx_strand_id
1 'polypeptide(L)' 'HKDAYQVILDGVKGGPKEKRLAAQFIPKFFSSFPELADAAINAQLDLCEDEDVS' A
#
# COMPACT_ATOMS: atom_id res chain seq x y z
N HIS A 1 -10.68 3.49 -11.66
CA HIS A 1 -9.83 2.34 -11.25
C HIS A 1 -9.65 2.28 -9.73
N LYS A 2 -10.67 2.67 -8.94
CA LYS A 2 -10.60 2.65 -7.48
C LYS A 2 -10.40 1.23 -6.94
N ASP A 3 -11.15 0.26 -7.48
CA ASP A 3 -11.06 -1.14 -7.06
C ASP A 3 -9.65 -1.72 -7.27
N ALA A 4 -8.98 -1.36 -8.37
CA ALA A 4 -7.61 -1.79 -8.61
C ALA A 4 -6.62 -1.18 -7.60
N TYR A 5 -6.82 0.07 -7.20
CA TYR A 5 -6.00 0.68 -6.14
C TYR A 5 -6.29 0.04 -4.78
N GLN A 6 -7.54 -0.32 -4.50
CA GLN A 6 -7.90 -1.08 -3.30
C GLN A 6 -7.16 -2.42 -3.23
N VAL A 7 -7.02 -3.16 -4.35
CA VAL A 7 -6.22 -4.40 -4.40
C VAL A 7 -4.73 -4.13 -4.10
N ILE A 8 -4.19 -2.98 -4.55
CA ILE A 8 -2.81 -2.58 -4.21
C ILE A 8 -2.69 -2.33 -2.70
N LEU A 9 -3.65 -1.64 -2.09
CA LEU A 9 -3.66 -1.41 -0.64
C LEU A 9 -3.73 -2.74 0.14
N ASP A 10 -4.55 -3.69 -0.32
CA ASP A 10 -4.64 -5.02 0.31
C ASP A 10 -3.35 -5.84 0.19
N GLY A 11 -2.43 -5.47 -0.72
CA GLY A 11 -1.12 -6.08 -0.87
C GLY A 11 -0.25 -6.05 0.40
N VAL A 12 -0.50 -5.11 1.32
CA VAL A 12 0.21 -5.04 2.62
C VAL A 12 -0.07 -6.24 3.53
N LYS A 13 -1.16 -6.97 3.28
CA LYS A 13 -1.52 -8.20 4.02
C LYS A 13 -0.90 -9.46 3.40
N GLY A 14 -0.20 -9.31 2.26
CA GLY A 14 0.43 -10.40 1.55
C GLY A 14 1.77 -10.84 2.15
N GLY A 15 2.52 -11.65 1.39
CA GLY A 15 3.87 -12.05 1.74
C GLY A 15 4.91 -10.95 1.45
N PRO A 16 6.20 -11.23 1.69
CA PRO A 16 7.28 -10.23 1.53
C PRO A 16 7.33 -9.61 0.13
N LYS A 17 7.09 -10.41 -0.93
CA LYS A 17 7.12 -9.92 -2.31
C LYS A 17 5.94 -9.00 -2.62
N GLU A 18 4.76 -9.36 -2.14
CA GLU A 18 3.53 -8.58 -2.29
C GLU A 18 3.63 -7.27 -1.53
N LYS A 19 4.12 -7.30 -0.28
CA LYS A 19 4.37 -6.10 0.54
C LYS A 19 5.38 -5.17 -0.12
N ARG A 20 6.49 -5.69 -0.66
CA ARG A 20 7.48 -4.91 -1.41
C ARG A 20 6.89 -4.25 -2.66
N LEU A 21 5.93 -4.89 -3.31
CA LEU A 21 5.22 -4.31 -4.45
C LEU A 21 4.23 -3.22 -4.00
N ALA A 22 3.47 -3.47 -2.93
CA ALA A 22 2.55 -2.50 -2.34
C ALA A 22 3.30 -1.24 -1.91
N ALA A 23 4.44 -1.36 -1.23
CA ALA A 23 5.29 -0.25 -0.79
C ALA A 23 5.70 0.71 -1.93
N GLN A 24 5.83 0.20 -3.15
CA GLN A 24 6.15 1.00 -4.34
C GLN A 24 4.91 1.61 -4.99
N PHE A 25 3.80 0.87 -5.05
CA PHE A 25 2.63 1.27 -5.81
C PHE A 25 1.63 2.13 -5.03
N ILE A 26 1.53 1.96 -3.71
CA ILE A 26 0.71 2.82 -2.85
C ILE A 26 1.08 4.31 -3.05
N PRO A 27 2.34 4.74 -2.83
CA PRO A 27 2.71 6.15 -2.99
C PRO A 27 2.65 6.62 -4.45
N LYS A 28 2.92 5.72 -5.42
CA LYS A 28 2.90 6.06 -6.85
C LYS A 28 1.55 6.56 -7.34
N PHE A 29 0.45 6.01 -6.81
CA PHE A 29 -0.90 6.35 -7.25
C PHE A 29 -1.71 7.16 -6.22
N PHE A 30 -1.13 7.45 -5.05
CA PHE A 30 -1.78 8.11 -3.92
C PHE A 30 -2.61 9.35 -4.29
N SER A 31 -2.01 10.28 -5.03
CA SER A 31 -2.65 11.56 -5.40
C SER A 31 -3.86 11.41 -6.33
N SER A 32 -4.04 10.23 -6.95
CA SER A 32 -5.16 9.96 -7.85
C SER A 32 -6.43 9.51 -7.13
N PHE A 33 -6.35 9.18 -5.83
CA PHE A 33 -7.45 8.59 -5.05
C PHE A 33 -7.60 9.28 -3.69
N PRO A 34 -7.96 10.58 -3.65
CA PRO A 34 -8.12 11.33 -2.40
C PRO A 34 -9.14 10.69 -1.44
N GLU A 35 -10.16 10.00 -1.96
CA GLU A 35 -11.15 9.29 -1.16
C GLU A 35 -10.62 8.02 -0.47
N LEU A 36 -9.40 7.60 -0.78
CA LEU A 36 -8.68 6.49 -0.15
C LEU A 36 -7.42 6.94 0.60
N ALA A 37 -7.22 8.25 0.76
CA ALA A 37 -5.99 8.80 1.34
C ALA A 37 -5.69 8.24 2.73
N ASP A 38 -6.68 8.20 3.64
CA ASP A 38 -6.49 7.67 4.99
C ASP A 38 -6.09 6.19 4.98
N ALA A 39 -6.75 5.38 4.13
CA ALA A 39 -6.44 3.97 4.00
C ALA A 39 -5.05 3.74 3.41
N ALA A 40 -4.65 4.55 2.42
CA ALA A 40 -3.34 4.47 1.80
C ALA A 40 -2.21 4.89 2.75
N ILE A 41 -2.42 5.92 3.57
CA ILE A 41 -1.46 6.35 4.59
C ILE A 41 -1.29 5.25 5.63
N ASN A 42 -2.38 4.71 6.18
CA ASN A 42 -2.32 3.64 7.18
C ASN A 42 -1.61 2.40 6.62
N ALA A 43 -1.95 1.96 5.41
CA ALA A 43 -1.29 0.83 4.76
C ALA A 43 0.22 1.07 4.54
N GLN A 44 0.63 2.30 4.21
CA GLN A 44 2.05 2.62 4.07
C GLN A 44 2.77 2.65 5.43
N LEU A 45 2.11 3.12 6.50
CA LEU A 45 2.66 3.10 7.85
C LEU A 45 2.84 1.67 8.37
N ASP A 46 1.87 0.78 8.11
CA ASP A 46 1.99 -0.65 8.43
C ASP A 46 3.26 -1.27 7.79
N LEU A 47 3.60 -0.86 6.56
CA LEU A 47 4.81 -1.30 5.87
C LEU A 47 6.09 -0.67 6.44
N CYS A 48 6.03 0.55 6.98
CA CYS A 48 7.18 1.18 7.64
C CYS A 48 7.50 0.55 9.00
N GLU A 49 6.51 -0.08 9.63
CA GLU A 49 6.63 -0.81 10.90
C GLU A 49 6.90 -2.31 10.69
N ASP A 50 7.00 -2.77 9.43
CA ASP A 50 7.26 -4.17 9.11
C ASP A 50 8.64 -4.60 9.64
N GLU A 51 8.70 -5.80 10.22
CA GLU A 51 9.93 -6.37 10.79
C GLU A 51 10.95 -6.76 9.69
N ASP A 52 10.52 -6.83 8.43
CA ASP A 52 11.37 -7.12 7.28
C ASP A 52 12.12 -5.87 6.78
N VAL A 53 13.34 -5.68 7.27
CA VAL A 53 14.23 -4.54 6.93
C VAL A 53 15.03 -4.75 5.62
N SER A 54 14.69 -5.77 4.79
CA SER A 54 15.59 -6.32 3.76
C SER A 54 15.46 -5.84 2.31
#